data_AF-A0A957S615-F1
#
_entry.id   AF-A0A957S615-F1
#
_cell.length_a   1.000
_cell.length_b   1.000
_cell.length_c   1.000
_cell.angle_alpha   90.00
_cell.angle_beta   90.00
_cell.angle_gamma   90.00
#
_symmetry.space_group_name_H-M   'P 1'
#
loop_
_entity.id
_entity.type
_entity.pdbx_description
1 polymer ?
#
loop_
_entity_poly.entity_id
_entity_poly.type
_entity_poly.pdbx_seq_one_letter_code
_entity_poly.pdbx_strand_id
1 'polypeptide(L)'
;MQFVYEGYFYRYEAYAIGLACFAFGLKGQDWLFGDDSCLGPYKRSAVWATALILLLMVSFGLRGIRAMSKSATATMNIYHQHIQMARFVHNYYPNGNVAVNDIGAINYFNDVHLLDVWGLGSPQIAEAYLTGRYTPQLLQQVALEHDSDLIIIYDIWFRRRPGEIKDEIGTNWVKVATWRIPDNVVASEDTVAFYAINEVRAATLEANLRAFESELPPEVTVEVLTDYAP
;
A
#
# COMPACT_ATOMS: atom_id res chain seq x y z
N MET A 1 -16.98 -8.03 6.63
CA MET A 1 -17.53 -7.07 5.64
C MET A 1 -16.37 -6.30 4.98
N GLN A 2 -15.63 -6.95 4.06
CA GLN A 2 -14.39 -6.41 3.46
C GLN A 2 -14.57 -5.92 2.00
N PHE A 3 -15.78 -6.00 1.45
CA PHE A 3 -16.06 -5.73 0.03
C PHE A 3 -16.74 -4.38 -0.25
N VAL A 4 -16.89 -3.50 0.75
CA VAL A 4 -17.76 -2.31 0.63
C VAL A 4 -16.98 -0.99 0.62
N TYR A 5 -15.73 -0.96 1.09
CA TYR A 5 -14.84 0.18 0.85
C TYR A 5 -14.09 -0.06 -0.45
N GLU A 6 -14.13 0.89 -1.39
CA GLU A 6 -13.48 0.96 -2.70
C GLU A 6 -12.16 0.17 -2.84
N GLY A 7 -12.28 -1.15 -2.89
CA GLY A 7 -11.21 -2.03 -2.43
C GLY A 7 -10.07 -2.09 -3.42
N TYR A 8 -8.93 -1.51 -3.05
CA TYR A 8 -7.65 -1.71 -3.71
C TYR A 8 -7.70 -1.53 -5.24
N PHE A 9 -8.29 -0.42 -5.72
CA PHE A 9 -8.36 -0.11 -7.15
C PHE A 9 -9.10 -1.16 -7.99
N TYR A 10 -10.21 -1.69 -7.45
CA TYR A 10 -11.13 -2.64 -8.12
C TYR A 10 -10.52 -4.02 -8.47
N ARG A 11 -9.33 -4.35 -7.95
CA ARG A 11 -8.58 -5.58 -8.28
C ARG A 11 -9.39 -6.86 -8.03
N TYR A 12 -9.98 -6.99 -6.84
CA TYR A 12 -10.73 -8.20 -6.46
C TYR A 12 -12.02 -8.39 -7.25
N GLU A 13 -12.66 -7.28 -7.63
CA GLU A 13 -13.87 -7.31 -8.45
C GLU A 13 -13.52 -7.80 -9.86
N ALA A 14 -12.42 -7.29 -10.44
CA ALA A 14 -11.91 -7.77 -11.72
C ALA A 14 -11.61 -9.28 -11.70
N TYR A 15 -11.00 -9.80 -10.63
CA TYR A 15 -10.75 -11.23 -10.48
C TYR A 15 -12.04 -12.06 -10.42
N ALA A 16 -13.02 -11.61 -9.61
CA ALA A 16 -14.31 -12.28 -9.51
C ALA A 16 -15.04 -12.31 -10.87
N ILE A 17 -14.97 -11.22 -11.64
CA ILE A 17 -15.56 -11.15 -12.98
C ILE A 17 -14.84 -12.08 -13.95
N GLY A 18 -13.50 -12.06 -13.97
CA GLY A 18 -12.72 -12.96 -14.82
C GLY A 18 -13.08 -14.42 -14.56
N LEU A 19 -13.19 -14.80 -13.28
CA LEU A 19 -13.62 -16.14 -12.87
C LEU A 19 -15.08 -16.43 -13.24
N ALA A 20 -15.99 -15.46 -13.09
CA ALA A 20 -17.39 -15.62 -13.49
C ALA A 20 -17.52 -15.80 -15.01
N CYS A 21 -16.88 -14.95 -15.82
CA CYS A 21 -16.84 -15.05 -17.27
C CYS A 21 -16.27 -16.40 -17.72
N PHE A 22 -15.19 -16.86 -17.07
CA PHE A 22 -14.61 -18.18 -17.34
C PHE A 22 -15.59 -19.32 -17.03
N ALA A 23 -16.24 -19.30 -15.85
CA ALA A 23 -17.21 -20.30 -15.45
C ALA A 23 -18.46 -20.32 -16.36
N PHE A 24 -18.92 -19.14 -16.81
CA PHE A 24 -20.01 -19.01 -17.77
C PHE A 24 -19.59 -19.52 -19.16
N GLY A 25 -18.38 -19.23 -19.63
CA GLY A 25 -17.86 -19.74 -20.90
C GLY A 25 -17.90 -21.26 -20.98
N LEU A 26 -17.54 -21.95 -19.88
CA LEU A 26 -17.54 -23.41 -19.81
C LEU A 26 -18.94 -24.04 -19.89
N LYS A 27 -19.97 -23.38 -19.33
CA LYS A 27 -21.37 -23.88 -19.35
C LYS A 27 -22.22 -23.27 -20.47
N GLY A 28 -21.76 -22.17 -21.07
CA GLY A 28 -22.49 -21.42 -22.07
C GLY A 28 -22.64 -22.19 -23.38
N GLN A 29 -21.72 -23.11 -23.69
CA GLN A 29 -21.81 -23.98 -24.86
C GLN A 29 -23.07 -24.86 -24.81
N ASP A 30 -23.40 -25.43 -23.65
CA ASP A 30 -24.56 -26.31 -23.47
C ASP A 30 -25.87 -25.50 -23.53
N TRP A 31 -25.83 -24.22 -23.19
CA TRP A 31 -26.97 -23.30 -23.27
C TRP A 31 -27.20 -22.73 -24.67
N LEU A 32 -26.15 -22.54 -25.46
CA LEU A 32 -26.21 -21.97 -26.81
C LEU A 32 -26.40 -23.05 -27.89
N PHE A 33 -25.90 -24.26 -27.67
CA PHE A 33 -25.86 -25.33 -28.66
C PHE A 33 -26.51 -26.65 -28.21
N GLY A 34 -27.16 -26.68 -27.03
CA GLY A 34 -27.88 -27.84 -26.53
C GLY A 34 -29.21 -28.10 -27.24
N ASP A 35 -29.62 -29.37 -27.34
CA ASP A 35 -30.83 -29.80 -28.05
C ASP A 35 -32.12 -29.26 -27.39
N ASP A 36 -33.03 -28.74 -28.23
CA ASP A 36 -34.19 -27.91 -27.81
C ASP A 36 -35.30 -28.70 -27.09
N SER A 37 -35.23 -30.02 -27.17
CA SER A 37 -36.25 -30.98 -26.73
C SER A 37 -36.47 -31.03 -25.21
N CYS A 38 -35.54 -30.48 -24.40
CA CYS A 38 -35.59 -30.52 -22.93
C CYS A 38 -35.65 -29.13 -22.24
N LEU A 39 -35.71 -28.02 -23.00
CA LEU A 39 -35.27 -26.70 -22.52
C LEU A 39 -36.37 -25.74 -21.99
N GLY A 40 -37.63 -26.16 -21.88
CA GLY A 40 -38.76 -25.29 -21.49
C GLY A 40 -38.54 -24.37 -20.26
N PRO A 41 -38.15 -24.90 -19.09
CA PRO A 41 -37.80 -24.09 -17.91
C PRO A 41 -36.41 -23.45 -18.02
N TYR A 42 -35.48 -24.06 -18.77
CA TYR A 42 -34.11 -23.58 -18.97
C TYR A 42 -34.05 -22.29 -19.81
N LYS A 43 -34.98 -22.09 -20.77
CA LYS A 43 -35.06 -20.86 -21.58
C LYS A 43 -35.41 -19.61 -20.76
N ARG A 44 -36.31 -19.73 -19.76
CA ARG A 44 -36.62 -18.61 -18.85
C ARG A 44 -35.45 -18.28 -17.93
N SER A 45 -34.77 -19.28 -17.39
CA SER A 45 -33.55 -19.05 -16.60
C SER A 45 -32.41 -18.46 -17.44
N ALA A 46 -32.31 -18.80 -18.72
CA ALA A 46 -31.33 -18.21 -19.63
C ALA A 46 -31.58 -16.72 -19.88
N VAL A 47 -32.85 -16.29 -20.03
CA VAL A 47 -33.20 -14.86 -20.16
C VAL A 47 -32.82 -14.08 -18.90
N TRP A 48 -33.16 -14.59 -17.71
CA TRP A 48 -32.79 -13.94 -16.44
C TRP A 48 -31.28 -13.95 -16.21
N ALA A 49 -30.58 -15.03 -16.54
CA ALA A 49 -29.12 -15.10 -16.48
C ALA A 49 -28.48 -14.10 -17.45
N THR A 50 -29.00 -13.97 -18.67
CA THR A 50 -28.52 -13.00 -19.67
C THR A 50 -28.76 -11.57 -19.20
N ALA A 51 -29.96 -11.27 -18.67
CA ALA A 51 -30.27 -9.95 -18.13
C ALA A 51 -29.36 -9.59 -16.93
N LEU A 52 -29.10 -10.56 -16.04
CA LEU A 52 -28.16 -10.39 -14.94
C LEU A 52 -26.73 -10.14 -15.46
N ILE A 53 -26.27 -10.91 -16.45
CA ILE A 53 -24.95 -10.70 -17.07
C ILE A 53 -24.84 -9.31 -17.68
N LEU A 54 -25.85 -8.86 -18.43
CA LEU A 54 -25.86 -7.51 -19.01
C LEU A 54 -25.83 -6.44 -17.94
N LEU A 55 -26.62 -6.59 -16.86
CA LEU A 55 -26.60 -5.67 -15.72
C LEU A 55 -25.22 -5.63 -15.05
N LEU A 56 -24.60 -6.79 -14.84
CA LEU A 56 -23.24 -6.89 -14.29
C LEU A 56 -22.22 -6.26 -15.23
N MET A 57 -22.29 -6.51 -16.54
CA MET A 57 -21.40 -5.91 -17.54
C MET A 57 -21.51 -4.38 -17.56
N VAL A 58 -22.71 -3.81 -17.41
CA VAL A 58 -22.87 -2.35 -17.31
C VAL A 58 -22.24 -1.82 -16.01
N SER A 59 -22.57 -2.42 -14.86
CA SER A 59 -22.02 -2.01 -13.55
C SER A 59 -20.50 -2.08 -13.52
N PHE A 60 -19.92 -3.17 -14.02
CA PHE A 60 -18.49 -3.38 -14.04
C PHE A 60 -17.79 -2.63 -15.17
N GLY A 61 -18.42 -2.44 -16.32
CA GLY A 61 -17.90 -1.62 -17.41
C GLY A 61 -17.70 -0.17 -16.97
N LEU A 62 -18.66 0.40 -16.23
CA LEU A 62 -18.51 1.73 -15.64
C LEU A 62 -17.36 1.80 -14.62
N ARG A 63 -17.15 0.75 -13.82
CA ARG A 63 -16.01 0.69 -12.90
C ARG A 63 -14.68 0.53 -13.63
N GLY A 64 -14.63 -0.26 -14.69
CA GLY A 64 -13.45 -0.41 -15.56
C GLY A 64 -13.05 0.91 -16.20
N ILE A 65 -14.03 1.69 -16.69
CA ILE A 65 -13.79 3.04 -17.22
C ILE A 65 -13.22 3.96 -16.14
N ARG A 66 -13.77 3.93 -14.91
CA ARG A 66 -13.24 4.72 -13.79
C ARG A 66 -11.81 4.30 -13.42
N ALA A 67 -11.54 3.00 -13.35
CA ALA A 67 -10.20 2.48 -13.09
C ALA A 67 -9.23 2.98 -14.16
N MET A 68 -9.58 2.83 -15.45
CA MET A 68 -8.76 3.30 -16.56
C MET A 68 -8.51 4.81 -16.50
N SER A 69 -9.53 5.60 -16.15
CA SER A 69 -9.40 7.05 -16.01
C SER A 69 -8.45 7.47 -14.89
N LYS A 70 -8.36 6.66 -13.82
CA LYS A 70 -7.48 6.90 -12.67
C LYS A 70 -6.11 6.25 -12.82
N SER A 71 -5.89 5.38 -13.83
CA SER A 71 -4.65 4.62 -13.98
C SER A 71 -3.42 5.52 -14.06
N ALA A 72 -3.49 6.61 -14.82
CA ALA A 72 -2.39 7.56 -14.93
C ALA A 72 -2.04 8.16 -13.56
N THR A 73 -3.02 8.69 -12.83
CA THR A 73 -2.84 9.23 -11.47
C THR A 73 -2.33 8.17 -10.50
N ALA A 74 -2.86 6.95 -10.57
CA ALA A 74 -2.43 5.84 -9.72
C ALA A 74 -0.95 5.49 -9.96
N THR A 75 -0.51 5.40 -11.22
CA THR A 75 0.90 5.21 -11.56
C THR A 75 1.76 6.36 -11.07
N MET A 76 1.29 7.61 -11.20
CA MET A 76 2.00 8.78 -10.68
C MET A 76 2.12 8.77 -9.16
N ASN A 77 1.13 8.30 -8.39
CA ASN A 77 1.27 8.17 -6.95
C ASN A 77 2.42 7.23 -6.56
N ILE A 78 2.51 6.06 -7.22
CA ILE A 78 3.61 5.11 -6.99
C ILE A 78 4.96 5.72 -7.38
N TYR A 79 5.00 6.45 -8.49
CA TYR A 79 6.21 7.17 -8.92
C TYR A 79 6.61 8.26 -7.92
N HIS A 80 5.67 9.05 -7.41
CA HIS A 80 5.92 10.16 -6.48
C HIS A 80 6.30 9.71 -5.07
N GLN A 81 5.79 8.56 -4.61
CA GLN A 81 6.05 8.08 -3.24
C GLN A 81 7.01 6.89 -3.24
N HIS A 82 6.56 5.69 -3.60
CA HIS A 82 7.34 4.45 -3.46
C HIS A 82 8.63 4.44 -4.28
N ILE A 83 8.59 4.93 -5.52
CA ILE A 83 9.80 5.00 -6.37
C ILE A 83 10.78 6.05 -5.83
N GLN A 84 10.32 7.21 -5.35
CA GLN A 84 11.23 8.21 -4.78
C GLN A 84 11.84 7.73 -3.46
N MET A 85 11.07 7.05 -2.61
CA MET A 85 11.60 6.40 -1.40
C MET A 85 12.70 5.40 -1.76
N ALA A 86 12.47 4.57 -2.79
CA ALA A 86 13.47 3.60 -3.24
C ALA A 86 14.73 4.27 -3.80
N ARG A 87 14.60 5.36 -4.57
CA ARG A 87 15.73 6.16 -5.07
C ARG A 87 16.53 6.82 -3.96
N PHE A 88 15.84 7.37 -2.95
CA PHE A 88 16.48 7.98 -1.80
C PHE A 88 17.31 6.96 -1.01
N VAL A 89 16.71 5.80 -0.73
CA VAL A 89 17.43 4.68 -0.10
C VAL A 89 18.63 4.25 -0.94
N HIS A 90 18.48 4.17 -2.27
CA HIS A 90 19.56 3.82 -3.18
C HIS A 90 20.76 4.78 -3.08
N ASN A 91 20.49 6.08 -3.08
CA ASN A 91 21.53 7.10 -3.14
C ASN A 91 22.26 7.27 -1.80
N TYR A 92 21.56 7.14 -0.68
CA TYR A 92 22.09 7.52 0.65
C TYR A 92 22.27 6.35 1.61
N TYR A 93 21.63 5.20 1.34
CA TYR A 93 21.68 4.00 2.19
C TYR A 93 21.87 2.71 1.36
N PRO A 94 22.83 2.64 0.41
CA PRO A 94 22.92 1.53 -0.57
C PRO A 94 23.17 0.13 0.01
N ASN A 95 23.47 0.01 1.31
CA ASN A 95 23.54 -1.24 2.07
C ASN A 95 23.09 -1.02 3.54
N GLY A 96 22.28 0.03 3.78
CA GLY A 96 21.90 0.43 5.13
C GLY A 96 20.85 -0.48 5.76
N ASN A 97 20.68 -0.33 7.07
CA ASN A 97 19.58 -0.95 7.79
C ASN A 97 18.35 -0.03 7.71
N VAL A 98 17.31 -0.43 6.98
CA VAL A 98 16.13 0.40 6.75
C VAL A 98 14.87 -0.26 7.30
N ALA A 99 14.12 0.45 8.12
CA ALA A 99 12.85 -0.02 8.66
C ALA A 99 11.67 0.68 7.96
N VAL A 100 10.81 -0.05 7.27
CA VAL A 100 9.73 0.55 6.47
C VAL A 100 8.44 -0.23 6.57
N ASN A 101 7.31 0.43 6.33
CA ASN A 101 6.01 -0.24 6.22
C ASN A 101 5.69 -0.66 4.77
N ASP A 102 6.20 0.08 3.79
CA ASP A 102 6.02 -0.21 2.36
C ASP A 102 7.32 -0.77 1.75
N ILE A 103 7.45 -2.11 1.78
CA ILE A 103 8.71 -2.81 1.50
C ILE A 103 9.00 -3.03 0.02
N GLY A 104 7.99 -2.92 -0.85
CA GLY A 104 8.03 -3.44 -2.23
C GLY A 104 9.09 -2.78 -3.11
N ALA A 105 8.91 -1.49 -3.44
CA ALA A 105 9.83 -0.78 -4.34
C ALA A 105 11.23 -0.64 -3.74
N ILE A 106 11.33 -0.37 -2.43
CA ILE A 106 12.60 -0.24 -1.74
C ILE A 106 13.43 -1.51 -1.87
N ASN A 107 12.85 -2.69 -1.59
CA ASN A 107 13.56 -3.97 -1.67
C ASN A 107 13.76 -4.45 -3.12
N TYR A 108 12.96 -3.98 -4.07
CA TYR A 108 13.12 -4.34 -5.49
C TYR A 108 14.31 -3.63 -6.13
N PHE A 109 14.55 -2.36 -5.78
CA PHE A 109 15.62 -1.54 -6.37
C PHE A 109 16.90 -1.47 -5.53
N ASN A 110 16.91 -2.04 -4.32
CA ASN A 110 18.03 -1.95 -3.40
C ASN A 110 18.32 -3.28 -2.71
N ASP A 111 19.59 -3.47 -2.34
CA ASP A 111 20.06 -4.62 -1.54
C ASP A 111 20.27 -4.19 -0.08
N VAL A 112 19.21 -3.66 0.54
CA VAL A 112 19.23 -3.18 1.93
C VAL A 112 18.85 -4.27 2.90
N HIS A 113 19.35 -4.17 4.14
CA HIS A 113 18.85 -4.97 5.24
C HIS A 113 17.55 -4.33 5.75
N LEU A 114 16.42 -4.95 5.40
CA LEU A 114 15.11 -4.36 5.60
C LEU A 114 14.36 -4.97 6.79
N LEU A 115 13.85 -4.10 7.66
CA LEU A 115 12.87 -4.42 8.69
C LEU A 115 11.47 -3.96 8.23
N ASP A 116 10.57 -4.91 8.03
CA ASP A 116 9.16 -4.62 7.76
C ASP A 116 8.43 -4.37 9.08
N VAL A 117 8.13 -3.10 9.37
CA VAL A 117 7.47 -2.69 10.61
C VAL A 117 5.97 -3.06 10.66
N TRP A 118 5.39 -3.45 9.53
CA TRP A 118 3.99 -3.92 9.41
C TRP A 118 3.89 -5.46 9.46
N GLY A 119 4.96 -6.18 9.16
CA GLY A 119 5.06 -7.63 9.35
C GLY A 119 4.59 -8.49 8.17
N LEU A 120 4.62 -7.98 6.93
CA LEU A 120 4.48 -8.81 5.73
C LEU A 120 5.78 -9.59 5.43
N GLY A 121 6.93 -8.96 5.65
CA GLY A 121 8.27 -9.48 5.37
C GLY A 121 9.11 -9.80 6.61
N SER A 122 8.67 -9.44 7.81
CA SER A 122 9.42 -9.67 9.05
C SER A 122 8.66 -10.60 10.01
N PRO A 123 9.04 -11.90 10.10
CA PRO A 123 8.31 -12.90 10.90
C PRO A 123 8.14 -12.52 12.37
N GLN A 124 9.15 -11.90 12.98
CA GLN A 124 9.09 -11.44 14.37
C GLN A 124 7.98 -10.39 14.61
N ILE A 125 7.76 -9.49 13.64
CA ILE A 125 6.70 -8.50 13.68
C ILE A 125 5.34 -9.17 13.45
N ALA A 126 5.25 -10.08 12.47
CA ALA A 126 4.04 -10.85 12.20
C ALA A 126 3.59 -11.66 13.43
N GLU A 127 4.52 -12.34 14.10
CA GLU A 127 4.26 -13.09 15.33
C GLU A 127 3.76 -12.18 16.45
N ALA A 128 4.37 -11.01 16.62
CA ALA A 128 3.93 -10.04 17.61
C ALA A 128 2.50 -9.57 17.35
N TYR A 129 2.13 -9.32 16.09
CA TYR A 129 0.75 -9.01 15.72
C TYR A 129 -0.21 -10.14 16.06
N LEU A 130 0.12 -11.39 15.67
CA LEU A 130 -0.74 -12.55 15.88
C LEU A 130 -0.92 -12.91 17.37
N THR A 131 0.08 -12.61 18.19
CA THR A 131 0.07 -12.91 19.64
C THR A 131 -0.37 -11.72 20.50
N GLY A 132 -0.76 -10.59 19.90
CA GLY A 132 -1.21 -9.41 20.64
C GLY A 132 -0.10 -8.68 21.40
N ARG A 133 1.17 -8.91 21.03
CA ARG A 133 2.36 -8.25 21.59
C ARG A 133 2.87 -7.08 20.75
N TYR A 134 2.20 -6.76 19.65
CA TYR A 134 2.58 -5.64 18.80
C TYR A 134 2.31 -4.32 19.51
N THR A 135 3.34 -3.75 20.11
CA THR A 135 3.31 -2.47 20.81
C THR A 135 4.39 -1.53 20.28
N PRO A 136 4.26 -0.20 20.47
CA PRO A 136 5.31 0.74 20.08
C PRO A 136 6.66 0.46 20.77
N GLN A 137 6.65 -0.05 22.00
CA GLN A 137 7.88 -0.41 22.72
C GLN A 137 8.58 -1.61 22.08
N LEU A 138 7.83 -2.62 21.64
CA LEU A 138 8.40 -3.72 20.86
C LEU A 138 8.98 -3.22 19.54
N LEU A 139 8.21 -2.38 18.82
CA LEU A 139 8.65 -1.86 17.53
C LEU A 139 9.94 -1.05 17.68
N GLN A 140 10.05 -0.24 18.74
CA GLN A 140 11.27 0.47 19.09
C GLN A 140 12.44 -0.49 19.35
N GLN A 141 12.22 -1.49 20.19
CA GLN A 141 13.25 -2.48 20.53
C GLN A 141 13.74 -3.18 19.26
N VAL A 142 12.84 -3.64 18.41
CA VAL A 142 13.19 -4.35 17.18
C VAL A 142 13.93 -3.43 16.20
N ALA A 143 13.52 -2.17 16.07
CA ALA A 143 14.22 -1.22 15.20
C ALA A 143 15.64 -0.87 15.72
N LEU A 144 15.82 -0.85 17.04
CA LEU A 144 17.11 -0.67 17.70
C LEU A 144 18.01 -1.89 17.54
N GLU A 145 17.47 -3.10 17.73
CA GLU A 145 18.19 -4.37 17.53
C GLU A 145 18.58 -4.59 16.07
N HIS A 146 17.73 -4.17 15.15
CA HIS A 146 18.00 -4.12 13.72
C HIS A 146 19.04 -3.03 13.35
N ASP A 147 19.39 -2.14 14.29
CA ASP A 147 20.29 -1.02 14.10
C ASP A 147 19.87 -0.10 12.93
N SER A 148 18.58 0.25 12.87
CA SER A 148 17.99 0.95 11.72
C SER A 148 18.52 2.37 11.56
N ASP A 149 19.18 2.66 10.43
CA ASP A 149 19.72 3.98 10.09
C ASP A 149 18.61 4.94 9.66
N LEU A 150 17.56 4.39 9.06
CA LEU A 150 16.45 5.11 8.48
C LEU A 150 15.15 4.34 8.75
N ILE A 151 14.12 5.07 9.16
CA ILE A 151 12.76 4.57 9.28
C ILE A 151 11.84 5.37 8.35
N ILE A 152 11.06 4.71 7.50
CA ILE A 152 10.10 5.35 6.59
C ILE A 152 8.71 4.73 6.79
N ILE A 153 7.75 5.52 7.27
CA ILE A 153 6.44 5.01 7.70
C ILE A 153 5.28 5.97 7.42
N TYR A 154 4.06 5.46 7.41
CA TYR A 154 2.86 6.28 7.55
C TYR A 154 2.50 6.46 9.03
N ASP A 155 2.67 7.67 9.58
CA ASP A 155 2.39 7.94 10.99
C ASP A 155 1.01 7.45 11.42
N ILE A 156 -0.01 7.68 10.60
CA ILE A 156 -1.41 7.39 10.93
C ILE A 156 -1.68 5.90 11.16
N TRP A 157 -0.84 5.00 10.65
CA TRP A 157 -0.96 3.57 10.91
C TRP A 157 -0.62 3.19 12.35
N PHE A 158 0.11 4.07 13.02
CA PHE A 158 0.66 3.89 14.35
C PHE A 158 0.23 5.00 15.33
N ARG A 159 -0.65 5.92 14.89
CA ARG A 159 -1.34 6.86 15.78
C ARG A 159 -2.60 6.21 16.36
N ARG A 160 -2.96 6.65 17.56
CA ARG A 160 -4.15 6.17 18.29
C ARG A 160 -5.42 6.42 17.47
N ARG A 161 -6.10 5.35 17.04
CA ARG A 161 -7.49 5.44 16.57
C ARG A 161 -8.45 5.44 17.77
N PRO A 162 -9.57 6.19 17.74
CA PRO A 162 -10.59 6.09 18.79
C PRO A 162 -11.09 4.64 18.91
N GLY A 163 -10.84 4.01 20.06
CA GLY A 163 -11.24 2.62 20.35
C GLY A 163 -10.18 1.54 20.12
N GLU A 164 -9.00 1.86 19.58
CA GLU A 164 -7.85 0.94 19.51
C GLU A 164 -6.83 1.24 20.63
N ILE A 165 -6.32 0.20 21.29
CA ILE A 165 -5.17 0.29 22.20
C ILE A 165 -3.90 0.34 21.32
N LYS A 166 -3.67 1.50 20.70
CA LYS A 166 -2.38 1.81 20.10
C LYS A 166 -1.90 3.10 20.74
N ASP A 167 -0.87 3.00 21.56
CA ASP A 167 -0.09 4.17 21.93
C ASP A 167 0.41 4.82 20.63
N GLU A 168 0.53 6.14 20.61
CA GLU A 168 1.22 6.84 19.51
C GLU A 168 2.61 6.22 19.32
N ILE A 169 3.25 6.39 18.15
CA ILE A 169 4.69 6.13 18.02
C ILE A 169 5.39 6.99 19.09
N GLY A 170 5.66 6.35 20.22
CA GLY A 170 6.01 6.99 21.47
C GLY A 170 7.47 7.40 21.45
N THR A 171 7.67 8.67 21.11
CA THR A 171 8.66 9.61 21.67
C THR A 171 10.16 9.37 21.47
N ASN A 172 10.64 8.21 21.02
CA ASN A 172 12.08 7.97 20.92
C ASN A 172 12.64 7.95 19.50
N TRP A 173 11.78 7.89 18.48
CA TRP A 173 12.21 8.15 17.11
C TRP A 173 12.10 9.64 16.81
N VAL A 174 13.09 10.13 16.09
CA VAL A 174 13.33 11.54 15.79
C VAL A 174 12.77 11.78 14.38
N LYS A 175 11.60 12.44 14.28
CA LYS A 175 10.84 12.63 13.02
C LYS A 175 11.39 13.76 12.14
N VAL A 176 12.19 13.46 11.13
CA VAL A 176 13.03 14.45 10.42
C VAL A 176 12.26 15.20 9.36
N ALA A 177 11.46 14.49 8.58
CA ALA A 177 10.69 15.11 7.52
C ALA A 177 9.43 14.33 7.19
N THR A 178 8.57 14.95 6.40
CA THR A 178 7.52 14.26 5.67
C THR A 178 7.58 14.59 4.19
N TRP A 179 7.20 13.62 3.37
CA TRP A 179 6.93 13.82 1.95
C TRP A 179 5.46 13.59 1.68
N ARG A 180 4.84 14.53 0.98
CA ARG A 180 3.44 14.47 0.61
C ARG A 180 3.27 14.48 -0.90
N ILE A 181 2.47 13.54 -1.41
CA ILE A 181 2.10 13.45 -2.82
C ILE A 181 0.72 14.09 -3.08
N PRO A 182 0.47 14.64 -4.27
CA PRO A 182 -0.86 15.11 -4.64
C PRO A 182 -1.75 13.96 -5.12
N ASP A 183 -3.06 14.21 -5.14
CA ASP A 183 -4.06 13.39 -5.81
C ASP A 183 -3.93 11.88 -5.53
N ASN A 184 -3.80 11.52 -4.25
CA ASN A 184 -3.62 10.12 -3.88
C ASN A 184 -4.89 9.29 -4.15
N VAL A 185 -4.80 8.35 -5.08
CA VAL A 185 -5.87 7.41 -5.44
C VAL A 185 -5.51 5.95 -5.19
N VAL A 186 -4.24 5.62 -4.94
CA VAL A 186 -3.79 4.22 -4.79
C VAL A 186 -2.72 4.00 -3.72
N ALA A 187 -1.91 5.00 -3.37
CA ALA A 187 -1.01 4.87 -2.23
C ALA A 187 -1.84 4.78 -0.96
N SER A 188 -1.33 4.09 0.06
CA SER A 188 -2.10 3.89 1.29
C SER A 188 -2.42 5.21 2.00
N GLU A 189 -1.44 6.12 2.05
CA GLU A 189 -1.59 7.47 2.57
C GLU A 189 -0.93 8.47 1.62
N ASP A 190 -1.39 9.72 1.62
CA ASP A 190 -0.79 10.78 0.79
C ASP A 190 0.56 11.28 1.35
N THR A 191 0.85 11.00 2.61
CA THR A 191 1.99 11.52 3.34
C THR A 191 2.78 10.40 3.99
N VAL A 192 4.08 10.34 3.72
CA VAL A 192 5.03 9.43 4.36
C VAL A 192 6.00 10.23 5.21
N ALA A 193 6.44 9.66 6.33
CA ALA A 193 7.31 10.29 7.30
C ALA A 193 8.65 9.55 7.42
N PHE A 194 9.70 10.34 7.63
CA PHE A 194 11.07 9.90 7.77
C PHE A 194 11.51 10.10 9.21
N TYR A 195 12.04 9.04 9.81
CA TYR A 195 12.45 9.00 11.20
C TYR A 195 13.87 8.43 11.35
N ALA A 196 14.54 8.82 12.42
CA ALA A 196 15.79 8.23 12.87
C ALA A 196 15.66 7.70 14.30
N ILE A 197 16.45 6.68 14.66
CA ILE A 197 16.39 6.08 16.02
C ILE A 197 17.08 6.94 17.10
N ASN A 198 17.85 7.96 16.72
CA ASN A 198 18.54 8.90 17.61
C ASN A 198 18.91 10.20 16.88
N GLU A 199 19.33 11.22 17.62
CA GLU A 199 19.65 12.56 17.09
C GLU A 199 20.84 12.59 16.12
N VAL A 200 21.87 11.76 16.35
CA VAL A 200 23.05 11.71 15.47
C VAL A 200 22.64 11.20 14.07
N ARG A 201 21.80 10.17 14.02
CA ARG A 201 21.23 9.66 12.78
C ARG A 201 20.22 10.63 12.18
N ALA A 202 19.47 11.37 13.02
CA ALA A 202 18.54 12.40 12.56
C ALA A 202 19.25 13.52 11.79
N ALA A 203 20.39 14.00 12.29
CA ALA A 203 21.18 15.02 11.61
C ALA A 203 21.72 14.53 10.25
N THR A 204 22.18 13.27 10.19
CA THR A 204 22.61 12.64 8.93
C THR A 204 21.45 12.49 7.95
N LEU A 205 20.29 12.04 8.44
CA LEU A 205 19.08 11.89 7.65
C LEU A 205 18.59 13.23 7.11
N GLU A 206 18.61 14.30 7.91
CA GLU A 206 18.23 15.64 7.47
C GLU A 206 19.14 16.12 6.33
N ALA A 207 20.45 15.96 6.47
CA ALA A 207 21.41 16.34 5.44
C ALA A 207 21.16 15.59 4.12
N ASN A 208 20.90 14.27 4.20
CA ASN A 208 20.59 13.44 3.05
C ASN A 208 19.26 13.85 2.38
N LEU A 209 18.22 14.12 3.18
CA LEU A 209 16.92 14.55 2.68
C LEU A 209 17.02 15.90 1.95
N ARG A 210 17.75 16.86 2.51
CA ARG A 210 17.99 18.17 1.86
C ARG A 210 18.78 18.03 0.57
N ALA A 211 19.78 17.14 0.53
CA ALA A 211 20.54 16.87 -0.68
C ALA A 211 19.65 16.24 -1.77
N PHE A 212 18.74 15.35 -1.39
CA PHE A 212 17.82 14.69 -2.32
C PHE A 212 16.62 15.54 -2.76
N GLU A 213 16.27 16.60 -2.03
CA GLU A 213 15.08 17.41 -2.30
C GLU A 213 15.04 17.92 -3.75
N SER A 214 16.20 18.29 -4.32
CA SER A 214 16.31 18.73 -5.71
C SER A 214 16.10 17.62 -6.76
N GLU A 215 16.14 16.35 -6.36
CA GLU A 215 15.90 15.19 -7.23
C GLU A 215 14.44 14.71 -7.20
N LEU A 216 13.62 15.26 -6.30
CA LEU A 216 12.20 14.92 -6.18
C LEU A 216 11.40 15.51 -7.34
N PRO A 217 10.32 14.82 -7.77
CA PRO A 217 9.32 15.43 -8.63
C PRO A 217 8.78 16.71 -7.98
N PRO A 218 8.61 17.81 -8.74
CA PRO A 218 8.19 19.11 -8.19
C PRO A 218 6.80 19.06 -7.52
N GLU A 219 6.00 18.04 -7.82
CA GLU A 219 4.71 17.77 -7.21
C GLU A 219 4.81 17.26 -5.76
N VAL A 220 5.96 16.68 -5.37
CA VAL A 220 6.17 16.15 -4.03
C VAL A 220 6.53 17.29 -3.10
N THR A 221 5.71 17.51 -2.07
CA THR A 221 5.97 18.53 -1.05
C THR A 221 6.79 17.93 0.08
N VAL A 222 7.89 18.59 0.44
CA VAL A 222 8.75 18.22 1.57
C VAL A 222 8.51 19.18 2.74
N GLU A 223 8.29 18.63 3.94
CA GLU A 223 8.27 19.39 5.18
C GLU A 223 9.37 18.86 6.10
N VAL A 224 10.44 19.64 6.31
CA VAL A 224 11.52 19.31 7.25
C VAL A 224 11.18 19.91 8.62
N LEU A 225 11.24 19.09 9.66
CA LEU A 225 10.97 19.51 11.04
C LEU A 225 12.30 20.00 11.65
N THR A 226 12.43 21.32 11.83
CA THR A 226 13.70 21.98 12.20
C THR A 226 13.99 22.05 13.70
N ASP A 227 13.15 21.49 14.56
CA ASP A 227 13.28 21.64 16.01
C ASP A 227 13.61 20.31 16.69
N TYR A 228 14.87 19.88 16.55
CA TYR A 228 15.51 18.94 17.47
C TYR A 228 16.46 19.74 18.34
N ALA A 229 15.93 20.33 19.40
CA ALA A 229 16.78 20.99 20.37
C ALA A 229 17.71 19.94 21.01
N PRO A 230 19.02 20.22 21.13
CA PRO A 230 19.96 19.37 21.86
C PRO A 230 19.67 19.33 23.37
#